data_AF-A0A0F8Y6B5-F1
#
_entry.id   AF-A0A0F8Y6B5-F1
#
_cell.length_a   1.000
_cell.length_b   1.000
_cell.length_c   1.000
_cell.angle_alpha   90.00
_cell.angle_beta   90.00
_cell.angle_gamma   90.00
#
_symmetry.space_group_name_H-M   'P 1'
#
loop_
_entity.id
_entity.type
_entity.pdbx_description
1 polymer ?
#
loop_
_entity_poly.entity_id
_entity_poly.type
_entity_poly.pdbx_seq_one_letter_code
_entity_poly.pdbx_strand_id
1 'polypeptide(L)'
;SDDIELYVDGFPEATTNGSDIPVTTAFDADMIIGGIYYGGDYVALFDGQIDDVRVYDRELSGAEILALYVSNYIADIDGDDKIGLSDFAILASQWQDVPGTPSADIAPPPDGDNFVDIQDLQMLALSWMVSP
;
A
#
# COMPACT_ATOMS: atom_id res chain seq x y z
N SER A 1 -4.79 -18.85 -9.05
CA SER A 1 -5.63 -19.79 -8.28
C SER A 1 -7.09 -19.43 -8.56
N ASP A 2 -8.10 -20.18 -8.12
CA ASP A 2 -9.51 -19.69 -8.16
C ASP A 2 -9.83 -18.86 -6.89
N ASP A 3 -8.81 -18.48 -6.13
CA ASP A 3 -8.94 -17.79 -4.85
C ASP A 3 -9.05 -16.27 -5.06
N ILE A 4 -9.82 -15.64 -4.18
CA ILE A 4 -9.83 -14.19 -4.00
C ILE A 4 -8.99 -13.89 -2.76
N GLU A 5 -7.98 -13.06 -2.94
CA GLU A 5 -7.09 -12.62 -1.87
C GLU A 5 -7.29 -11.13 -1.59
N LEU A 6 -7.48 -10.78 -0.32
CA LEU A 6 -7.51 -9.41 0.18
C LEU A 6 -6.15 -9.10 0.78
N TYR A 7 -5.55 -8.01 0.31
CA TYR A 7 -4.34 -7.44 0.87
C TYR A 7 -4.65 -6.08 1.51
N VAL A 8 -4.08 -5.81 2.67
CA VAL A 8 -4.09 -4.51 3.34
C VAL A 8 -2.64 -4.13 3.60
N ASP A 9 -2.26 -2.90 3.24
CA ASP A 9 -0.91 -2.37 3.42
C ASP A 9 0.20 -3.27 2.86
N GLY A 10 -0.09 -3.93 1.72
CA GLY A 10 0.84 -4.84 1.03
C GLY A 10 0.88 -6.27 1.56
N PHE A 11 0.14 -6.61 2.63
CA PHE A 11 0.14 -7.94 3.25
C PHE A 11 -1.20 -8.67 3.10
N PRO A 12 -1.20 -10.02 2.98
CA PRO A 12 -2.42 -10.79 2.85
C PRO A 12 -3.18 -10.84 4.18
N GLU A 13 -4.45 -10.43 4.15
CA GLU A 13 -5.36 -10.42 5.31
C GLU A 13 -6.41 -11.53 5.24
N ALA A 14 -6.86 -11.87 4.03
CA ALA A 14 -7.85 -12.91 3.85
C ALA A 14 -7.72 -13.60 2.50
N THR A 15 -8.01 -14.90 2.50
CA THR A 15 -8.14 -15.70 1.29
C THR A 15 -9.46 -16.47 1.36
N THR A 16 -10.23 -16.44 0.27
CA THR A 16 -11.44 -17.23 0.13
C THR A 16 -11.48 -17.87 -1.25
N ASN A 17 -12.17 -18.99 -1.39
CA ASN A 17 -12.44 -19.55 -2.70
C ASN A 17 -13.34 -18.57 -3.46
N GLY A 18 -12.91 -18.19 -4.66
CA GLY A 18 -13.67 -17.43 -5.62
C GLY A 18 -14.43 -18.32 -6.58
N SER A 19 -15.24 -17.67 -7.40
CA SER A 19 -15.74 -18.25 -8.65
C SER A 19 -15.31 -17.29 -9.75
N ASP A 20 -14.83 -17.82 -10.87
CA ASP A 20 -14.45 -17.05 -12.05
C ASP A 20 -15.67 -16.36 -12.67
N ILE A 21 -16.06 -15.23 -12.08
CA ILE A 21 -17.09 -14.34 -12.61
C ILE A 21 -16.35 -13.25 -13.38
N PRO A 22 -16.45 -13.22 -14.72
CA PRO A 22 -15.80 -12.18 -15.50
C PRO A 22 -16.38 -10.82 -15.12
N VAL A 23 -15.50 -9.82 -14.96
CA VAL A 23 -15.94 -8.42 -14.88
C VAL A 23 -16.45 -8.05 -16.27
N THR A 24 -17.76 -7.89 -16.41
CA THR A 24 -18.39 -7.51 -17.68
C THR A 24 -19.04 -6.14 -17.58
N THR A 25 -18.87 -5.30 -18.60
CA THR A 25 -19.65 -4.08 -18.80
C THR A 25 -20.88 -4.33 -19.68
N ALA A 26 -21.33 -5.60 -19.78
CA ALA A 26 -22.35 -6.05 -20.73
C ALA A 26 -23.79 -5.95 -20.20
N PHE A 27 -23.95 -5.72 -18.89
CA PHE A 27 -25.23 -5.40 -18.26
C PHE A 27 -25.45 -3.87 -18.27
N ASP A 28 -26.67 -3.39 -18.01
CA ASP A 28 -27.09 -1.97 -18.03
C ASP A 28 -26.40 -1.08 -16.97
N ALA A 29 -25.17 -1.40 -16.54
CA ALA A 29 -24.41 -0.69 -15.52
C ALA A 29 -22.91 -0.69 -15.83
N ASP A 30 -22.32 0.50 -15.79
CA ASP A 30 -20.88 0.69 -15.87
C ASP A 30 -20.17 0.21 -14.60
N MET A 31 -18.87 -0.11 -14.70
CA MET A 31 -18.03 -0.34 -13.52
C MET A 31 -17.92 0.96 -12.71
N ILE A 32 -18.14 0.86 -11.40
CA ILE A 32 -18.05 2.00 -10.48
C ILE A 32 -17.03 1.73 -9.38
N ILE A 33 -16.42 2.81 -8.88
CA ILE A 33 -15.52 2.80 -7.73
C ILE A 33 -16.22 3.53 -6.57
N GLY A 34 -16.11 2.98 -5.36
CA GLY A 34 -16.67 3.62 -4.15
C GLY A 34 -18.19 3.49 -3.99
N GLY A 35 -18.83 2.47 -4.57
CA GLY A 35 -20.26 2.22 -4.40
C GLY A 35 -20.74 0.96 -5.13
N ILE A 36 -22.05 0.68 -5.04
CA ILE A 36 -22.71 -0.45 -5.73
C ILE A 36 -23.91 0.06 -6.52
N TYR A 37 -24.10 -0.43 -7.75
CA TYR A 37 -25.32 -0.22 -8.52
C TYR A 37 -26.30 -1.37 -8.25
N TYR A 38 -27.45 -1.07 -7.65
CA TYR A 38 -28.46 -2.06 -7.30
C TYR A 38 -29.87 -1.51 -7.50
N GLY A 39 -30.69 -2.21 -8.29
CA GLY A 39 -32.10 -1.87 -8.47
C GLY A 39 -32.37 -0.56 -9.22
N GLY A 40 -31.40 -0.05 -9.99
CA GLY A 40 -31.53 1.21 -10.74
C GLY A 40 -30.90 2.42 -10.04
N ASP A 41 -30.41 2.26 -8.81
CA ASP A 41 -29.83 3.32 -8.00
C ASP A 41 -28.40 2.97 -7.55
N TYR A 42 -27.61 4.01 -7.25
CA TYR A 42 -26.32 3.87 -6.59
C TYR A 42 -26.49 3.87 -5.07
N VAL A 43 -26.03 2.81 -4.42
CA VAL A 43 -26.16 2.58 -2.97
C VAL A 43 -24.82 2.23 -2.35
N ALA A 44 -24.75 2.23 -1.01
CA ALA A 44 -23.54 1.89 -0.24
C ALA A 44 -22.29 2.69 -0.69
N LEU A 45 -22.48 3.99 -0.91
CA LEU A 45 -21.40 4.89 -1.30
C LEU A 45 -20.35 4.98 -0.18
N PHE A 46 -19.08 4.95 -0.58
CA PHE A 46 -17.96 5.13 0.32
C PHE A 46 -17.89 6.59 0.80
N ASP A 47 -17.92 6.79 2.11
CA ASP A 47 -17.80 8.10 2.75
C ASP A 47 -16.33 8.39 3.08
N GLY A 48 -15.58 8.80 2.06
CA GLY A 48 -14.15 9.07 2.17
C GLY A 48 -13.54 9.47 0.83
N GLN A 49 -12.21 9.56 0.79
CA GLN A 49 -11.44 9.83 -0.43
C GLN A 49 -10.86 8.52 -0.95
N ILE A 50 -10.91 8.34 -2.27
CA ILE A 50 -10.27 7.23 -2.98
C ILE A 50 -9.34 7.84 -4.01
N ASP A 51 -8.09 7.39 -4.04
CA ASP A 51 -7.07 7.81 -5.00
C ASP A 51 -6.25 6.61 -5.48
N ASP A 52 -5.43 6.80 -6.52
CA ASP A 52 -4.45 5.83 -7.04
C ASP A 52 -5.01 4.44 -7.42
N VAL A 53 -6.26 4.39 -7.89
CA VAL A 53 -6.93 3.14 -8.29
C VAL A 53 -6.28 2.53 -9.53
N ARG A 54 -5.91 1.24 -9.44
CA ARG A 54 -5.34 0.46 -10.55
C ARG A 54 -6.13 -0.83 -10.74
N VAL A 55 -6.32 -1.22 -12.00
CA VAL A 55 -6.96 -2.49 -12.39
C VAL A 55 -6.01 -3.24 -13.31
N TYR A 56 -5.80 -4.53 -13.04
CA TYR A 56 -4.87 -5.39 -13.76
C TYR A 56 -5.64 -6.50 -14.47
N ASP A 57 -5.15 -6.92 -15.64
CA ASP A 57 -5.70 -8.02 -16.45
C ASP A 57 -5.14 -9.39 -16.06
N ARG A 58 -4.44 -9.46 -14.93
CA ARG A 58 -3.82 -10.66 -14.37
C ARG A 58 -3.83 -10.62 -12.85
N GLU A 59 -3.65 -11.79 -12.25
CA GLU A 59 -3.32 -11.93 -10.84
C GLU A 59 -1.93 -11.31 -10.57
N LEU A 60 -1.84 -10.49 -9.53
CA LEU A 60 -0.57 -9.99 -9.01
C LEU A 60 -0.04 -10.95 -7.95
N SER A 61 1.27 -11.18 -7.95
CA SER A 61 1.91 -11.89 -6.85
C SER A 61 1.99 -11.01 -5.61
N GLY A 62 2.07 -11.62 -4.42
CA GLY A 62 2.25 -10.87 -3.16
C GLY A 62 3.47 -9.94 -3.17
N ALA A 63 4.55 -10.31 -3.88
CA ALA A 63 5.72 -9.43 -4.05
C ALA A 63 5.43 -8.19 -4.90
N GLU A 64 4.59 -8.32 -5.93
CA GLU A 64 4.16 -7.19 -6.77
C GLU A 64 3.20 -6.28 -6.02
N ILE A 65 2.31 -6.85 -5.21
CA ILE A 65 1.39 -6.08 -4.34
C ILE A 65 2.19 -5.29 -3.30
N LEU A 66 3.14 -5.94 -2.62
CA LEU A 66 4.03 -5.28 -1.68
C LEU A 66 4.82 -4.16 -2.36
N ALA A 67 5.35 -4.41 -3.56
CA ALA A 67 6.05 -3.40 -4.35
C ALA A 67 5.15 -2.21 -4.68
N LEU A 68 3.88 -2.41 -5.02
CA LEU A 68 2.92 -1.32 -5.28
C LEU A 68 2.57 -0.51 -4.03
N TYR A 69 2.52 -1.15 -2.86
CA TYR A 69 2.30 -0.46 -1.58
C TYR A 69 3.47 0.45 -1.21
N VAL A 70 4.71 -0.04 -1.38
CA VAL A 70 5.92 0.69 -0.99
C VAL A 70 6.53 1.55 -2.13
N SER A 71 6.05 1.43 -3.37
CA SER A 71 6.63 2.14 -4.51
C SER A 71 6.33 3.65 -4.47
N ASN A 72 7.16 4.38 -3.73
CA ASN A 72 7.52 5.79 -3.94
C ASN A 72 8.66 6.20 -2.98
N TYR A 73 9.76 5.44 -2.92
CA TYR A 73 11.04 5.83 -2.27
C TYR A 73 10.90 6.48 -0.88
N ILE A 74 9.93 6.05 -0.08
CA ILE A 74 9.63 6.62 1.25
C ILE A 74 10.72 6.35 2.29
N ALA A 75 11.59 5.35 2.03
CA ALA A 75 12.61 4.89 2.97
C ALA A 75 14.06 5.14 2.51
N ASP A 76 14.27 5.84 1.39
CA ASP A 76 15.57 6.43 1.04
C ASP A 76 15.68 7.75 1.79
N ILE A 77 16.15 7.65 3.03
CA ILE A 77 16.18 8.76 3.98
C ILE A 77 17.39 9.65 3.69
N ASP A 78 18.50 9.08 3.20
CA ASP A 78 19.72 9.83 2.89
C ASP A 78 19.78 10.42 1.46
N GLY A 79 18.89 9.97 0.58
CA GLY A 79 18.72 10.44 -0.79
C GLY A 79 19.76 9.90 -1.77
N ASP A 80 20.34 8.72 -1.50
CA ASP A 80 21.38 8.10 -2.33
C ASP A 80 20.87 7.13 -3.41
N ASP A 81 19.54 7.10 -3.62
CA ASP A 81 18.78 6.21 -4.51
C ASP A 81 18.87 4.73 -4.10
N LYS A 82 19.28 4.42 -2.86
CA LYS A 82 19.30 3.06 -2.31
C LYS A 82 18.68 3.05 -0.92
N ILE A 83 18.10 1.90 -0.60
CA ILE A 83 17.60 1.64 0.74
C ILE A 83 18.55 0.65 1.41
N GLY A 84 19.20 1.07 2.49
CA GLY A 84 20.26 0.28 3.11
C GLY A 84 20.65 0.67 4.53
N LEU A 85 21.89 0.31 4.88
CA LEU A 85 22.45 0.55 6.21
C LEU A 85 22.59 2.04 6.54
N SER A 86 22.75 2.90 5.53
CA SER A 86 22.81 4.35 5.73
C SER A 86 21.48 4.90 6.22
N ASP A 87 20.36 4.51 5.60
CA ASP A 87 19.00 4.88 6.03
C ASP A 87 18.69 4.33 7.42
N PHE A 88 19.06 3.06 7.66
CA PHE A 88 18.93 2.47 8.98
C PHE A 88 19.72 3.23 10.05
N ALA A 89 20.92 3.73 9.72
CA ALA A 89 21.70 4.53 10.65
C ALA A 89 21.01 5.85 10.99
N ILE A 90 20.34 6.49 10.01
CA ILE A 90 19.57 7.71 10.25
C ILE A 90 18.36 7.40 11.14
N LEU A 91 17.59 6.36 10.82
CA LEU A 91 16.45 5.92 11.63
C LEU A 91 16.87 5.61 13.07
N ALA A 92 17.92 4.81 13.25
CA ALA A 92 18.43 4.46 14.57
C ALA A 92 18.93 5.69 15.35
N SER A 93 19.42 6.73 14.67
CA SER A 93 19.88 7.97 15.31
C SER A 93 18.75 8.84 15.85
N GLN A 94 17.52 8.67 15.34
CA GLN A 94 16.33 9.42 15.72
C GLN A 94 15.35 8.60 16.57
N TRP A 95 15.68 7.34 16.86
CA TRP A 95 14.80 6.38 17.53
C TRP A 95 14.21 6.90 18.85
N GLN A 96 12.88 6.88 18.95
CA GLN A 96 12.10 7.40 20.08
C GLN A 96 12.35 8.88 20.40
N ASP A 97 12.83 9.64 19.42
CA ASP A 97 12.99 11.09 19.48
C ASP A 97 12.08 11.75 18.44
N VAL A 98 12.01 13.09 18.48
CA VAL A 98 11.37 13.86 17.42
C VAL A 98 12.17 13.72 16.11
N PRO A 99 11.50 13.71 14.95
CA PRO A 99 12.18 13.50 13.68
C PRO A 99 13.19 14.62 13.37
N GLY A 100 14.34 14.23 12.83
CA GLY A 100 15.46 15.09 12.47
C GLY A 100 15.42 15.58 11.02
N THR A 101 16.57 16.03 10.50
CA THR A 101 16.74 16.35 9.07
C THR A 101 17.95 15.59 8.52
N PRO A 102 17.77 14.70 7.53
CA PRO A 102 16.49 14.23 6.97
C PRO A 102 15.60 13.52 8.02
N SER A 103 14.28 13.52 7.80
CA SER A 103 13.32 12.89 8.72
C SER A 103 13.35 11.38 8.56
N ALA A 104 13.46 10.64 9.67
CA ALA A 104 13.27 9.18 9.68
C ALA A 104 11.84 8.75 10.08
N ASP A 105 10.94 9.71 10.30
CA ASP A 105 9.51 9.48 10.46
C ASP A 105 8.89 9.36 9.06
N ILE A 106 8.80 8.12 8.62
CA ILE A 106 8.40 7.68 7.28
C ILE A 106 7.11 6.84 7.33
N ALA A 107 6.58 6.60 8.53
CA ALA A 107 5.40 5.79 8.77
C ALA A 107 4.47 6.42 9.82
N PRO A 108 3.15 6.36 9.63
CA PRO A 108 2.46 5.89 8.43
C PRO A 108 2.62 6.88 7.25
N PRO A 109 2.69 6.40 6.00
CA PRO A 109 2.77 7.27 4.83
C PRO A 109 1.46 8.08 4.65
N PRO A 110 1.50 9.27 4.03
CA PRO A 110 2.69 9.90 3.42
C PRO A 110 3.54 10.78 4.36
N ASP A 111 3.04 11.18 5.54
CA ASP A 111 3.62 12.28 6.32
C ASP A 111 3.95 11.93 7.79
N GLY A 112 3.98 10.65 8.16
CA GLY A 112 4.47 10.21 9.47
C GLY A 112 3.57 10.56 10.66
N ASP A 113 3.86 10.00 11.84
CA ASP A 113 3.11 10.25 13.08
C ASP A 113 3.80 11.22 14.06
N ASN A 114 4.85 11.91 13.60
CA ASN A 114 5.72 12.80 14.35
C ASN A 114 6.62 12.12 15.39
N PHE A 115 6.78 10.80 15.32
CA PHE A 115 7.73 10.04 16.13
C PHE A 115 8.50 9.04 15.27
N VAL A 116 9.76 8.81 15.61
CA VAL A 116 10.51 7.71 14.99
C VAL A 116 10.38 6.47 15.87
N ASP A 117 9.64 5.48 15.40
CA ASP A 117 9.31 4.28 16.14
C ASP A 117 9.32 2.99 15.30
N ILE A 118 8.68 1.95 15.84
CA ILE A 118 8.66 0.63 15.21
C ILE A 118 7.95 0.61 13.86
N GLN A 119 7.00 1.51 13.62
CA GLN A 119 6.31 1.65 12.34
C GLN A 119 7.30 2.10 11.26
N ASP A 120 8.17 3.06 11.57
CA ASP A 120 9.22 3.50 10.65
C ASP A 120 10.21 2.40 10.34
N LEU A 121 10.64 1.66 11.38
CA LEU A 121 11.55 0.54 11.19
C LEU A 121 10.93 -0.56 10.32
N GLN A 122 9.63 -0.82 10.49
CA GLN A 122 8.90 -1.76 9.63
C GLN A 122 8.85 -1.26 8.19
N MET A 123 8.54 0.02 7.96
CA MET A 123 8.51 0.59 6.62
C MET A 123 9.88 0.57 5.95
N LEU A 124 10.95 0.87 6.68
CA LEU A 124 12.32 0.75 6.20
C LEU A 124 12.65 -0.70 5.83
N ALA A 125 12.35 -1.65 6.72
CA ALA A 125 12.63 -3.07 6.50
C ALA A 125 11.87 -3.62 5.26
N LEU A 126 10.61 -3.23 5.09
CA LEU A 126 9.80 -3.63 3.94
C LEU A 126 10.34 -3.07 2.64
N SER A 127 10.68 -1.78 2.64
CA SER A 127 11.25 -1.11 1.47
C SER A 127 12.60 -1.71 1.09
N TRP A 128 13.43 -2.07 2.07
CA TRP A 128 14.70 -2.75 1.85
C TRP A 128 14.51 -4.14 1.21
N MET A 129 13.47 -4.89 1.57
CA MET A 129 13.22 -6.22 0.99
C MET A 129 12.85 -6.20 -0.50
N VAL A 130 12.27 -5.11 -0.98
CA VAL A 130 11.82 -4.98 -2.38
C VAL A 130 12.73 -4.08 -3.23
N SER A 131 13.69 -3.38 -2.61
CA SER A 131 14.68 -2.59 -3.33
C SER A 131 15.54 -3.51 -4.22
N PRO A 132 15.76 -3.15 -5.51
CA PRO A 132 16.59 -3.92 -6.43
C PRO A 132 18.09 -3.92 -6.08
#